data_AF-A0A654G4Y8-F1
#
_entry.id   AF-A0A654G4Y8-F1
#
_cell.length_a   1.000
_cell.length_b   1.000
_cell.length_c   1.000
_cell.angle_alpha   90.00
_cell.angle_beta   90.00
_cell.angle_gamma   90.00
#
_symmetry.space_group_name_H-M   'P 1'
#
loop_
_entity.id
_entity.type
_entity.pdbx_description
1 polymer ?
#
loop_
_entity_poly.entity_id
_entity_poly.type
_entity_poly.pdbx_seq_one_letter_code
_entity_poly.pdbx_strand_id
1 'polypeptide(L)'
;MKSNGEMQDQYQRERQDPDELSTARDKLSESESSAYDLSNQLSELQLKYKVIANYQDAELARSASKARKEVKGRGMELIQGAIVFIQTETARTELESDIKEYKSNLLLLDQTHGEDFSKEQERNELKTVLEENEVFEEFFTESPPLSKSGLDWAGASDPVELEASIVPTIIPEAVTTPPEIPPSTNSETVVIEDDDGSDSKVPSEQPTTGEPGETETAAADSVDPESAQPELEVPENL
;
A
#
# COMPACT_ATOMS: atom_id res chain seq x y z
N MET A 1 -45.12 -100.40 -21.39
CA MET A 1 -45.15 -100.08 -22.83
C MET A 1 -45.70 -98.67 -22.96
N LYS A 2 -44.89 -97.69 -23.38
CA LYS A 2 -45.39 -96.34 -23.67
C LYS A 2 -46.39 -96.43 -24.82
N SER A 3 -47.54 -95.77 -24.68
CA SER A 3 -48.62 -95.77 -25.67
C SER A 3 -48.16 -95.05 -26.93
N ASN A 4 -48.55 -95.54 -28.12
CA ASN A 4 -48.17 -94.96 -29.41
C ASN A 4 -48.60 -93.48 -29.54
N GLY A 5 -49.66 -93.07 -28.81
CA GLY A 5 -50.12 -91.68 -28.75
C GLY A 5 -49.20 -90.74 -27.95
N GLU A 6 -48.63 -91.19 -26.81
CA GLU A 6 -47.71 -90.36 -26.00
C GLU A 6 -46.40 -90.07 -26.74
N MET A 7 -45.95 -91.01 -27.58
CA MET A 7 -44.77 -90.81 -28.42
C MET A 7 -45.04 -89.77 -29.51
N GLN A 8 -46.26 -89.73 -30.05
CA GLN A 8 -46.66 -88.81 -31.11
C GLN A 8 -46.81 -87.37 -30.59
N ASP A 9 -47.32 -87.20 -29.37
CA ASP A 9 -47.42 -85.89 -28.70
C ASP A 9 -46.04 -85.32 -28.35
N GLN A 10 -45.05 -86.15 -27.99
CA GLN A 10 -43.67 -85.70 -27.80
C GLN A 10 -43.06 -85.18 -29.10
N TYR A 11 -43.25 -85.87 -30.22
CA TYR A 11 -42.76 -85.43 -31.53
C TYR A 11 -43.47 -84.16 -32.05
N GLN A 12 -44.73 -83.92 -31.66
CA GLN A 12 -45.43 -82.69 -32.00
C GLN A 12 -44.95 -81.51 -31.15
N ARG A 13 -44.70 -81.72 -29.86
CA ARG A 13 -44.14 -80.70 -28.95
C ARG A 13 -42.74 -80.27 -29.39
N GLU A 14 -41.85 -81.21 -29.69
CA GLU A 14 -40.49 -80.91 -30.19
C GLU A 14 -40.49 -80.19 -31.55
N ARG A 15 -41.55 -80.32 -32.33
CA ARG A 15 -41.70 -79.62 -33.62
C ARG A 15 -42.29 -78.21 -33.48
N GLN A 16 -42.82 -77.86 -32.30
CA GLN A 16 -43.44 -76.56 -32.01
C GLN A 16 -42.43 -75.55 -31.42
N ASP A 17 -41.31 -76.06 -30.86
CA ASP A 17 -40.25 -75.27 -30.26
C ASP A 17 -39.24 -74.55 -31.21
N PRO A 18 -39.04 -74.91 -32.50
CA PRO A 18 -37.97 -74.30 -33.30
C PRO A 18 -38.27 -72.85 -33.75
N ASP A 19 -39.54 -72.51 -33.99
CA ASP A 19 -39.94 -71.15 -34.42
C ASP A 19 -39.86 -70.15 -33.27
N GLU A 20 -40.21 -70.57 -32.05
CA GLU A 20 -40.05 -69.76 -30.84
C GLU A 20 -38.57 -69.52 -30.52
N LEU A 21 -37.73 -70.54 -30.71
CA LEU A 21 -36.28 -70.46 -30.53
C LEU A 21 -35.63 -69.54 -31.58
N SER A 22 -36.10 -69.59 -32.83
CA SER A 22 -35.68 -68.63 -33.87
C SER A 22 -36.06 -67.19 -33.48
N THR A 23 -37.30 -66.99 -33.05
CA THR A 23 -37.80 -65.66 -32.63
C THR A 23 -37.02 -65.13 -31.42
N ALA A 24 -36.70 -65.99 -30.45
CA ALA A 24 -35.89 -65.62 -29.29
C ALA A 24 -34.46 -65.26 -29.69
N ARG A 25 -33.87 -65.97 -30.66
CA ARG A 25 -32.53 -65.69 -31.17
C ARG A 25 -32.45 -64.35 -31.90
N ASP A 26 -33.45 -64.01 -32.71
CA ASP A 26 -33.49 -62.72 -33.41
C ASP A 26 -33.57 -61.55 -32.42
N LYS A 27 -34.44 -61.67 -31.41
CA LYS A 27 -34.54 -60.69 -30.31
C LYS A 27 -33.26 -60.57 -29.50
N LEU A 28 -32.59 -61.70 -29.23
CA LEU A 28 -31.30 -61.69 -28.55
C LEU A 28 -30.26 -60.93 -29.39
N SER A 29 -30.17 -61.22 -30.68
CA SER A 29 -29.24 -60.53 -31.59
C SER A 29 -29.53 -59.02 -31.68
N GLU A 30 -30.80 -58.61 -31.68
CA GLU A 30 -31.18 -57.20 -31.63
C GLU A 30 -30.77 -56.56 -30.29
N SER A 31 -31.00 -57.25 -29.18
CA SER A 31 -30.61 -56.76 -27.85
C SER A 31 -29.08 -56.65 -27.69
N GLU A 32 -28.32 -57.59 -28.25
CA GLU A 32 -26.86 -57.55 -28.27
C GLU A 32 -26.37 -56.36 -29.08
N SER A 33 -26.91 -56.15 -30.29
CA SER A 33 -26.57 -54.97 -31.11
C SER A 33 -26.86 -53.66 -30.37
N SER A 34 -28.04 -53.56 -29.74
CA SER A 34 -28.43 -52.38 -28.95
C SER A 34 -27.50 -52.16 -27.76
N ALA A 35 -27.05 -53.23 -27.09
CA ALA A 35 -26.11 -53.14 -25.97
C ALA A 35 -24.73 -52.63 -26.42
N TYR A 36 -24.24 -53.06 -27.60
CA TYR A 36 -23.01 -52.54 -28.19
C TYR A 36 -23.11 -51.05 -28.52
N ASP A 37 -24.22 -50.62 -29.15
CA ASP A 37 -24.45 -49.21 -29.46
C ASP A 37 -24.50 -48.34 -28.19
N LEU A 38 -25.19 -48.81 -27.15
CA LEU A 38 -25.27 -48.12 -25.86
C LEU A 38 -23.90 -48.03 -25.18
N SER A 39 -23.10 -49.09 -25.24
CA SER A 39 -21.72 -49.10 -24.72
C SER A 39 -20.84 -48.05 -25.41
N ASN A 40 -20.98 -47.91 -26.74
CA ASN A 40 -20.26 -46.88 -27.50
C ASN A 40 -20.72 -45.47 -27.09
N GLN A 41 -22.03 -45.24 -26.97
CA GLN A 41 -22.56 -43.96 -26.51
C GLN A 41 -22.10 -43.58 -25.10
N LEU A 42 -22.05 -44.56 -24.18
CA LEU A 42 -21.54 -44.34 -22.82
C LEU A 42 -20.07 -43.92 -22.85
N SER A 43 -19.26 -44.58 -23.67
CA SER A 43 -17.82 -44.29 -23.81
C SER A 43 -17.60 -42.88 -24.37
N GLU A 44 -18.37 -42.47 -25.38
CA GLU A 44 -18.34 -41.11 -25.90
C GLU A 44 -18.77 -40.07 -24.85
N LEU A 45 -19.82 -40.38 -24.09
CA LEU A 45 -20.34 -39.48 -23.06
C LEU A 45 -19.31 -39.28 -21.93
N GLN A 46 -18.64 -40.35 -21.50
CA GLN A 46 -17.55 -40.28 -20.53
C GLN A 46 -16.40 -39.40 -21.02
N LEU A 47 -16.02 -39.53 -22.31
CA LEU A 47 -14.99 -38.69 -22.90
C LEU A 47 -15.41 -37.22 -22.93
N LYS A 48 -16.64 -36.93 -23.38
CA LYS A 48 -17.20 -35.58 -23.39
C LYS A 48 -17.22 -34.96 -21.99
N TYR A 49 -17.66 -35.72 -20.99
CA TYR A 49 -17.65 -35.29 -19.60
C TYR A 49 -16.25 -34.92 -19.12
N LYS A 50 -15.26 -35.78 -19.38
CA LYS A 50 -13.87 -35.54 -19.01
C LYS A 50 -13.31 -34.26 -19.65
N VAL A 51 -13.63 -34.01 -20.92
CA VAL A 51 -13.22 -32.79 -21.62
C VAL A 51 -13.86 -31.54 -20.98
N ILE A 52 -15.15 -31.59 -20.68
CA ILE A 52 -15.87 -30.47 -20.06
C ILE A 52 -15.32 -30.18 -18.67
N ALA A 53 -15.11 -31.20 -17.84
CA ALA A 53 -14.54 -31.05 -16.50
C ALA A 53 -13.15 -30.38 -16.56
N ASN A 54 -12.26 -30.89 -17.41
CA ASN A 54 -10.92 -30.31 -17.58
C ASN A 54 -10.96 -28.86 -18.07
N TYR A 55 -11.89 -28.54 -18.98
CA TYR A 55 -12.07 -27.18 -19.47
C TYR A 55 -12.53 -26.23 -18.36
N GLN A 56 -13.50 -26.65 -17.55
CA GLN A 56 -13.99 -25.87 -16.41
C GLN A 56 -12.89 -25.62 -15.38
N ASP A 57 -12.12 -26.64 -15.02
CA ASP A 57 -11.00 -26.51 -14.07
C ASP A 57 -9.93 -25.53 -14.60
N ALA A 58 -9.58 -25.65 -15.88
CA ALA A 58 -8.61 -24.75 -16.50
C ALA A 58 -9.10 -23.30 -16.54
N GLU A 59 -10.38 -23.08 -16.89
CA GLU A 59 -10.96 -21.75 -16.98
C GLU A 59 -11.12 -21.11 -15.60
N LEU A 60 -11.49 -21.90 -14.59
CA LEU A 60 -11.55 -21.47 -13.19
C LEU A 60 -10.15 -21.08 -12.68
N ALA A 61 -9.14 -21.91 -12.94
CA ALA A 61 -7.76 -21.64 -12.54
C ALA A 61 -7.21 -20.36 -13.18
N ARG A 62 -7.44 -20.15 -14.48
CA ARG A 62 -7.06 -18.92 -15.19
C ARG A 62 -7.76 -17.70 -14.60
N SER A 63 -9.07 -17.80 -14.38
CA SER A 63 -9.88 -16.70 -13.84
C SER A 63 -9.43 -16.32 -12.42
N ALA A 64 -9.23 -17.32 -11.56
CA ALA A 64 -8.73 -17.10 -10.19
C ALA A 64 -7.32 -16.50 -10.20
N SER A 65 -6.43 -16.97 -11.08
CA SER A 65 -5.08 -16.41 -11.24
C SER A 65 -5.12 -14.93 -11.67
N LYS A 66 -5.97 -14.60 -12.65
CA LYS A 66 -6.15 -13.21 -13.11
C LYS A 66 -6.69 -12.33 -12.00
N ALA A 67 -7.73 -12.78 -11.29
CA ALA A 67 -8.33 -12.04 -10.18
C ALA A 67 -7.31 -11.79 -9.05
N ARG A 68 -6.51 -12.80 -8.69
CA ARG A 68 -5.45 -12.64 -7.67
C ARG A 68 -4.41 -11.59 -8.07
N LYS A 69 -3.97 -11.60 -9.33
CA LYS A 69 -3.01 -10.62 -9.84
C LYS A 69 -3.59 -9.20 -9.83
N GLU A 70 -4.84 -9.03 -10.24
CA GLU A 70 -5.52 -7.73 -10.22
C GLU A 70 -5.69 -7.19 -8.80
N VAL A 71 -6.16 -8.03 -7.87
CA VAL A 71 -6.31 -7.64 -6.44
C VAL A 71 -4.97 -7.23 -5.84
N LYS A 72 -3.90 -7.99 -6.12
CA LYS A 72 -2.56 -7.62 -5.66
C LYS A 72 -2.10 -6.29 -6.26
N GLY A 73 -2.29 -6.08 -7.56
CA GLY A 73 -1.97 -4.82 -8.26
C GLY A 73 -2.67 -3.62 -7.64
N ARG A 74 -4.00 -3.67 -7.57
CA ARG A 74 -4.82 -2.60 -6.97
C ARG A 74 -4.51 -2.39 -5.48
N GLY A 75 -4.21 -3.45 -4.75
CA GLY A 75 -3.80 -3.38 -3.35
C GLY A 75 -2.50 -2.59 -3.17
N MET A 76 -1.52 -2.80 -4.05
CA MET A 76 -0.27 -2.03 -4.03
C MET A 76 -0.50 -0.55 -4.37
N GLU A 77 -1.31 -0.25 -5.39
CA GLU A 77 -1.67 1.13 -5.74
C GLU A 77 -2.36 1.85 -4.57
N LEU A 78 -3.27 1.16 -3.88
CA LEU A 78 -3.96 1.71 -2.71
C LEU A 78 -3.00 2.02 -1.56
N ILE A 79 -2.08 1.10 -1.25
CA ILE A 79 -1.07 1.30 -0.21
C ILE A 79 -0.17 2.48 -0.56
N GLN A 80 0.30 2.58 -1.81
CA GLN A 80 1.12 3.68 -2.26
C GLN A 80 0.38 5.02 -2.19
N GLY A 81 -0.88 5.05 -2.63
CA GLY A 81 -1.74 6.22 -2.53
C GLY A 81 -1.95 6.68 -1.09
N ALA A 82 -2.17 5.75 -0.16
CA ALA A 82 -2.31 6.06 1.27
C ALA A 82 -1.04 6.65 1.89
N ILE A 83 0.14 6.14 1.51
CA ILE A 83 1.43 6.68 1.97
C ILE A 83 1.58 8.13 1.50
N VAL A 84 1.37 8.40 0.22
CA VAL A 84 1.48 9.76 -0.34
C VAL A 84 0.45 10.69 0.30
N PHE A 85 -0.78 10.21 0.52
CA PHE A 85 -1.82 10.98 1.21
C PHE A 85 -1.40 11.38 2.63
N ILE A 86 -0.93 10.44 3.45
CA ILE A 86 -0.49 10.71 4.83
C ILE A 86 0.67 11.70 4.84
N GLN A 87 1.65 11.53 3.96
CA GLN A 87 2.79 12.45 3.85
C GLN A 87 2.33 13.87 3.48
N THR A 88 1.41 13.98 2.52
CA THR A 88 0.87 15.26 2.07
C THR A 88 0.07 15.94 3.18
N GLU A 89 -0.77 15.20 3.90
CA GLU A 89 -1.57 15.75 5.00
C GLU A 89 -0.69 16.19 6.17
N THR A 90 0.38 15.44 6.47
CA THR A 90 1.36 15.84 7.50
C THR A 90 2.01 17.18 7.13
N ALA A 91 2.55 17.30 5.91
CA ALA A 91 3.18 18.53 5.43
C ALA A 91 2.19 19.71 5.41
N ARG A 92 0.92 19.46 5.05
CA ARG A 92 -0.13 20.47 5.11
C ARG A 92 -0.33 20.98 6.54
N THR A 93 -0.42 20.10 7.54
CA THR A 93 -0.65 20.52 8.93
C THR A 93 0.53 21.31 9.50
N GLU A 94 1.76 20.95 9.13
CA GLU A 94 2.97 21.70 9.49
C GLU A 94 2.92 23.11 8.90
N LEU A 95 2.64 23.23 7.59
CA LEU A 95 2.51 24.52 6.93
C LEU A 95 1.37 25.38 7.52
N GLU A 96 0.27 24.75 7.95
CA GLU A 96 -0.83 25.47 8.61
C GLU A 96 -0.39 26.05 9.97
N SER A 97 0.47 25.33 10.70
CA SER A 97 1.09 25.82 11.93
C SER A 97 1.99 27.02 11.64
N ASP A 98 2.88 26.90 10.64
CA ASP A 98 3.79 27.97 10.24
C ASP A 98 3.02 29.24 9.84
N ILE A 99 1.94 29.09 9.06
CA ILE A 99 1.08 30.22 8.69
C ILE A 99 0.48 30.90 9.93
N LYS A 100 0.04 30.13 10.92
CA LYS A 100 -0.50 30.67 12.18
C LYS A 100 0.58 31.41 12.97
N GLU A 101 1.79 30.86 13.05
CA GLU A 101 2.94 31.50 13.71
C GLU A 101 3.31 32.82 13.01
N TYR A 102 3.51 32.81 11.68
CA TYR A 102 3.84 34.01 10.93
C TYR A 102 2.78 35.08 11.05
N LYS A 103 1.50 34.70 11.06
CA LYS A 103 0.40 35.64 11.29
C LYS A 103 0.46 36.26 12.69
N SER A 104 0.81 35.47 13.71
CA SER A 104 1.00 35.97 15.08
C SER A 104 2.19 36.93 15.16
N ASN A 105 3.32 36.57 14.53
CA ASN A 105 4.52 37.41 14.49
C ASN A 105 4.26 38.75 13.78
N LEU A 106 3.48 38.73 12.69
CA LEU A 106 3.08 39.94 11.98
C LEU A 106 2.22 40.87 12.86
N LEU A 107 1.25 40.31 13.59
CA LEU A 107 0.41 41.08 14.51
C LEU A 107 1.23 41.73 15.64
N LEU A 108 2.21 40.99 16.18
CA LEU A 108 3.11 41.51 17.21
C LEU A 108 3.95 42.67 16.67
N LEU A 109 4.45 42.55 15.44
CA LEU A 109 5.23 43.59 14.76
C LEU A 109 4.39 44.86 14.55
N ASP A 110 3.13 44.72 14.14
CA ASP A 110 2.21 45.84 14.01
C ASP A 110 1.95 46.53 15.36
N GLN A 111 1.88 45.77 16.46
CA GLN A 111 1.69 46.31 17.80
C GLN A 111 2.92 47.09 18.28
N THR A 112 4.12 46.53 18.15
CA THR A 112 5.35 47.21 18.60
C THR A 112 5.65 48.45 17.78
N HIS A 113 5.42 48.43 16.46
CA HIS A 113 5.57 49.64 15.63
C HIS A 113 4.49 50.70 15.88
N GLY A 114 3.32 50.31 16.39
CA GLY A 114 2.27 51.25 16.81
C GLY A 114 2.60 51.98 18.12
N GLU A 115 3.33 51.33 19.03
CA GLU A 115 3.58 51.82 20.39
C GLU A 115 4.96 52.51 20.54
N ASP A 116 6.00 52.06 19.83
CA ASP A 116 7.39 52.44 20.12
C ASP A 116 7.97 53.63 19.31
N PHE A 117 7.28 54.14 18.28
CA PHE A 117 7.82 55.18 17.39
C PHE A 117 6.90 56.39 17.21
N SER A 118 6.72 57.20 18.26
CA SER A 118 6.35 58.61 18.04
C SER A 118 7.59 59.38 17.63
N LYS A 119 7.79 59.53 16.31
CA LYS A 119 8.85 60.39 15.74
C LYS A 119 8.88 61.78 16.38
N GLU A 120 7.72 62.29 16.81
CA GLU A 120 7.59 63.56 17.53
C GLU A 120 8.25 63.50 18.91
N GLN A 121 8.04 62.42 19.68
CA GLN A 121 8.66 62.25 20.99
C GLN A 121 10.18 62.08 20.89
N GLU A 122 10.65 61.22 19.99
CA GLU A 122 12.09 61.02 19.75
C GLU A 122 12.78 62.34 19.36
N ARG A 123 12.11 63.14 18.51
CA ARG A 123 12.63 64.46 18.10
C ARG A 123 12.64 65.46 19.26
N ASN A 124 11.66 65.40 20.15
CA ASN A 124 11.62 66.25 21.35
C ASN A 124 12.72 65.85 22.34
N GLU A 125 12.95 64.56 22.57
CA GLU A 125 14.05 64.07 23.41
C GLU A 125 15.42 64.51 22.86
N LEU A 126 15.67 64.32 21.55
CA LEU A 126 16.90 64.79 20.89
C LEU A 126 17.08 66.31 20.96
N LYS A 127 16.00 67.08 20.80
CA LYS A 127 16.05 68.54 20.91
C LYS A 127 16.43 68.97 22.33
N THR A 128 15.89 68.29 23.34
CA THR A 128 16.21 68.57 24.74
C THR A 128 17.69 68.30 25.04
N VAL A 129 18.22 67.17 24.56
CA VAL A 129 19.65 66.83 24.68
C VAL A 129 20.54 67.84 23.93
N LEU A 130 20.08 68.37 22.80
CA LEU A 130 20.82 69.38 22.05
C LEU A 130 20.86 70.72 22.80
N GLU A 131 19.72 71.18 23.33
CA GLU A 131 19.64 72.38 24.18
C GLU A 131 20.48 72.25 25.45
N GLU A 132 20.57 71.05 26.04
CA GLU A 132 21.41 70.78 27.22
C GLU A 132 22.91 70.81 26.88
N ASN A 133 23.30 70.43 25.65
CA ASN A 133 24.68 70.52 25.17
C ASN A 133 25.07 71.92 24.67
N GLU A 134 24.13 72.81 24.36
CA GLU A 134 24.44 74.22 24.05
C GLU A 134 24.98 74.97 25.30
N VAL A 135 24.75 74.46 26.51
CA VAL A 135 25.41 74.96 27.74
C VAL A 135 26.93 74.68 27.74
N PHE A 136 27.39 73.75 26.90
CA PHE A 136 28.82 73.45 26.74
C PHE A 136 29.55 74.49 25.86
N GLU A 137 28.83 75.23 25.00
CA GLU A 137 29.40 76.32 24.19
C GLU A 137 29.80 77.53 25.07
N GLU A 138 29.07 77.80 26.15
CA GLU A 138 29.43 78.87 27.08
C GLU A 138 30.82 78.64 27.72
N PHE A 139 31.25 77.37 27.85
CA PHE A 139 32.57 77.00 28.38
C PHE A 139 33.73 77.26 27.39
N PHE A 140 33.48 77.37 26.09
CA PHE A 140 34.51 77.66 25.07
C PHE A 140 34.63 79.16 24.75
N THR A 141 33.66 79.98 25.17
CA THR A 141 33.79 81.44 25.05
C THR A 141 34.72 82.06 26.09
N GLU A 142 35.00 81.36 27.19
CA GLU A 142 36.04 81.76 28.15
C GLU A 142 37.42 81.32 27.64
N SER A 143 37.99 82.18 26.79
CA SER A 143 39.30 81.96 26.15
C SER A 143 40.40 81.66 27.19
N PRO A 144 41.24 80.63 27.01
CA PRO A 144 42.42 80.45 27.84
C PRO A 144 43.36 81.65 27.67
N PRO A 145 44.07 82.10 28.73
CA PRO A 145 45.02 83.19 28.60
C PRO A 145 46.09 82.83 27.56
N LEU A 146 46.30 83.72 26.59
CA LEU A 146 47.30 83.60 25.54
C LEU A 146 48.71 83.59 26.15
N SER A 147 49.16 82.41 26.55
CA SER A 147 50.51 82.14 27.04
C SER A 147 51.29 81.39 25.97
N LYS A 148 52.35 82.04 25.49
CA LYS A 148 53.38 81.48 24.61
C LYS A 148 53.90 80.14 25.16
N SER A 149 53.96 79.12 24.30
CA SER A 149 55.09 78.17 24.16
C SER A 149 54.61 76.79 23.71
N GLY A 150 55.19 76.29 22.61
CA GLY A 150 55.62 74.89 22.55
C GLY A 150 55.01 74.01 21.47
N LEU A 151 55.91 73.55 20.59
CA LEU A 151 56.00 72.17 20.07
C LEU A 151 55.21 71.78 18.81
N ASP A 152 55.87 71.99 17.67
CA ASP A 152 56.56 70.91 16.92
C ASP A 152 55.77 69.63 16.66
N TRP A 153 54.87 69.64 15.67
CA TRP A 153 54.40 68.40 15.02
C TRP A 153 54.48 68.41 13.49
N ALA A 154 55.04 69.46 12.87
CA ALA A 154 55.34 69.45 11.44
C ALA A 154 56.69 68.72 11.18
N GLY A 155 56.74 67.43 11.52
CA GLY A 155 57.77 66.50 11.12
C GLY A 155 57.25 65.65 9.96
N ALA A 156 57.87 65.79 8.80
CA ALA A 156 57.53 65.09 7.58
C ALA A 156 57.62 63.55 7.71
N SER A 157 56.66 62.83 7.14
CA SER A 157 56.83 61.49 6.58
C SER A 157 55.74 61.22 5.54
N ASP A 158 56.14 60.46 4.52
CA ASP A 158 55.60 60.30 3.17
C ASP A 158 54.09 60.06 2.96
N PRO A 159 53.56 60.33 1.74
CA PRO A 159 52.24 59.91 1.35
C PRO A 159 52.21 58.38 1.23
N VAL A 160 51.56 57.72 2.19
CA VAL A 160 51.16 56.33 2.02
C VAL A 160 50.08 56.31 0.94
N GLU A 161 50.45 55.87 -0.27
CA GLU A 161 49.49 55.40 -1.26
C GLU A 161 48.62 54.34 -0.57
N LEU A 162 47.36 54.70 -0.38
CA LEU A 162 46.34 53.78 0.08
C LEU A 162 46.11 52.82 -1.08
N GLU A 163 46.81 51.68 -1.07
CA GLU A 163 46.50 50.56 -1.96
C GLU A 163 45.04 50.17 -1.71
N ALA A 164 44.16 50.68 -2.58
CA ALA A 164 42.86 50.09 -2.78
C ALA A 164 43.13 48.69 -3.36
N SER A 165 43.17 47.69 -2.48
CA SER A 165 43.05 46.30 -2.86
C SER A 165 41.69 46.12 -3.51
N ILE A 166 41.65 46.29 -4.83
CA ILE A 166 40.54 45.91 -5.68
C ILE A 166 40.54 44.39 -5.67
N VAL A 167 39.82 43.81 -4.72
CA VAL A 167 39.38 42.42 -4.85
C VAL A 167 38.42 42.40 -6.03
N PRO A 168 38.69 41.64 -7.12
CA PRO A 168 37.68 41.43 -8.13
C PRO A 168 36.50 40.73 -7.47
N THR A 169 35.36 41.40 -7.41
CA THR A 169 34.08 40.77 -7.10
C THR A 169 33.79 39.81 -8.26
N ILE A 170 34.17 38.54 -8.08
CA ILE A 170 33.72 37.46 -8.94
C ILE A 170 32.24 37.28 -8.62
N ILE A 171 31.39 37.77 -9.52
CA ILE A 171 29.98 37.41 -9.55
C ILE A 171 29.93 35.88 -9.74
N PRO A 172 29.32 35.09 -8.85
CA PRO A 172 29.12 33.68 -9.14
C PRO A 172 28.11 33.57 -10.28
N GLU A 173 28.62 33.22 -11.45
CA GLU A 173 27.84 32.76 -12.59
C GLU A 173 27.03 31.54 -12.15
N ALA A 174 25.70 31.63 -12.28
CA ALA A 174 24.78 30.54 -11.98
C ALA A 174 24.96 29.42 -13.01
N VAL A 175 25.94 28.56 -12.78
CA VAL A 175 26.08 27.29 -13.49
C VAL A 175 25.00 26.36 -12.97
N THR A 176 23.91 26.26 -13.74
CA THR A 176 22.88 25.25 -13.54
C THR A 176 23.44 23.92 -14.02
N THR A 177 24.07 23.16 -13.13
CA THR A 177 24.30 21.73 -13.32
C THR A 177 23.37 20.96 -12.37
N PRO A 178 22.62 19.96 -12.86
CA PRO A 178 21.81 19.11 -11.99
C PRO A 178 22.73 18.28 -11.07
N PRO A 179 22.30 17.97 -9.83
CA PRO A 179 23.11 17.21 -8.91
C PRO A 179 23.40 15.81 -9.48
N GLU A 180 24.69 15.49 -9.58
CA GLU A 180 25.18 14.16 -9.92
C GLU A 180 24.89 13.23 -8.74
N ILE A 181 23.93 12.32 -8.94
CA ILE A 181 23.54 11.30 -7.96
C ILE A 181 24.70 10.30 -7.86
N PRO A 182 25.30 10.05 -6.67
CA PRO A 182 26.26 8.97 -6.53
C PRO A 182 25.59 7.63 -6.85
N PRO A 183 26.25 6.67 -7.52
CA PRO A 183 25.64 5.37 -7.79
C PRO A 183 25.26 4.73 -6.45
N SER A 184 23.96 4.55 -6.23
CA SER A 184 23.43 3.81 -5.10
C SER A 184 23.80 2.34 -5.26
N THR A 185 24.94 1.96 -4.68
CA THR A 185 25.31 0.58 -4.43
C THR A 185 24.58 0.09 -3.19
N ASN A 186 23.32 -0.32 -3.37
CA ASN A 186 22.62 -1.34 -2.56
C ASN A 186 21.16 -1.46 -3.00
N SER A 187 20.92 -1.90 -4.24
CA SER A 187 19.73 -2.71 -4.49
C SER A 187 19.94 -4.07 -3.82
N GLU A 188 19.66 -4.15 -2.52
CA GLU A 188 19.36 -5.41 -1.87
C GLU A 188 18.07 -5.93 -2.50
N THR A 189 18.24 -6.69 -3.57
CA THR A 189 17.20 -7.53 -4.11
C THR A 189 16.85 -8.54 -3.03
N VAL A 190 15.80 -8.27 -2.27
CA VAL A 190 15.12 -9.32 -1.51
C VAL A 190 14.53 -10.26 -2.56
N VAL A 191 15.34 -11.26 -2.93
CA VAL A 191 14.88 -12.44 -3.65
C VAL A 191 13.95 -13.15 -2.69
N ILE A 192 12.66 -12.88 -2.79
CA ILE A 192 11.67 -13.77 -2.22
C ILE A 192 11.74 -14.99 -3.14
N GLU A 193 12.42 -16.04 -2.70
CA GLU A 193 12.37 -17.33 -3.36
C GLU A 193 10.88 -17.67 -3.54
N ASP A 194 10.45 -17.84 -4.79
CA ASP A 194 9.23 -18.56 -5.10
C ASP A 194 9.48 -20.00 -4.62
N ASP A 195 9.21 -20.25 -3.33
CA ASP A 195 9.07 -21.60 -2.79
C ASP A 195 7.75 -22.17 -3.33
N ASP A 196 7.81 -22.53 -4.61
CA ASP A 196 6.87 -23.41 -5.27
C ASP A 196 7.11 -24.80 -4.67
N GLY A 197 6.53 -25.01 -3.49
CA GLY A 197 6.72 -26.21 -2.68
C GLY A 197 6.33 -27.47 -3.45
N SER A 198 7.33 -28.11 -4.06
CA SER A 198 7.34 -29.52 -4.47
C SER A 198 8.75 -29.96 -4.85
N ASP A 199 9.53 -30.46 -3.88
CA ASP A 199 9.93 -31.88 -3.88
C ASP A 199 10.80 -32.28 -2.67
N SER A 200 10.27 -33.28 -1.95
CA SER A 200 10.97 -34.42 -1.33
C SER A 200 12.21 -34.19 -0.45
N LYS A 201 12.03 -34.37 0.87
CA LYS A 201 12.97 -35.13 1.70
C LYS A 201 12.31 -35.67 2.97
N VAL A 202 12.13 -36.99 3.03
CA VAL A 202 11.85 -37.74 4.26
C VAL A 202 13.05 -37.60 5.21
N PRO A 203 12.81 -37.37 6.52
CA PRO A 203 13.66 -37.94 7.55
C PRO A 203 12.84 -38.93 8.37
N SER A 204 13.23 -40.20 8.24
CA SER A 204 12.90 -41.27 9.16
C SER A 204 13.52 -40.95 10.51
N GLU A 205 12.72 -40.53 11.50
CA GLU A 205 13.05 -40.69 12.92
C GLU A 205 11.78 -41.06 13.69
N GLN A 206 11.80 -42.25 14.31
CA GLN A 206 10.84 -42.68 15.32
C GLN A 206 10.86 -41.72 16.52
N PRO A 207 9.75 -41.69 17.26
CA PRO A 207 9.88 -42.02 18.67
C PRO A 207 8.92 -43.12 19.12
N THR A 208 9.45 -43.90 20.05
CA THR A 208 8.86 -45.02 20.77
C THR A 208 7.96 -44.52 21.92
N THR A 209 6.79 -45.15 22.05
CA THR A 209 5.97 -45.37 23.27
C THR A 209 5.33 -44.20 24.01
N GLY A 210 3.98 -44.21 24.04
CA GLY A 210 3.13 -43.56 25.04
C GLY A 210 1.65 -43.86 24.77
N GLU A 211 1.05 -44.72 25.60
CA GLU A 211 -0.32 -45.25 25.58
C GLU A 211 -1.42 -44.15 25.78
N PRO A 212 -2.67 -44.32 25.29
CA PRO A 212 -3.71 -43.31 25.43
C PRO A 212 -4.42 -43.43 26.78
N GLY A 213 -4.35 -42.37 27.59
CA GLY A 213 -5.12 -42.24 28.83
C GLY A 213 -6.38 -41.40 28.60
N GLU A 214 -7.53 -42.07 28.55
CA GLU A 214 -8.85 -41.46 28.73
C GLU A 214 -8.92 -40.79 30.11
N THR A 215 -9.48 -39.59 30.21
CA THR A 215 -10.22 -39.19 31.43
C THR A 215 -11.19 -38.06 31.13
N GLU A 216 -12.45 -38.44 31.29
CA GLU A 216 -13.70 -37.71 31.29
C GLU A 216 -13.86 -36.86 32.56
N THR A 217 -14.78 -35.89 32.50
CA THR A 217 -15.49 -35.18 33.60
C THR A 217 -14.80 -33.99 34.31
N ALA A 218 -15.35 -32.78 34.12
CA ALA A 218 -16.29 -32.15 35.06
C ALA A 218 -16.78 -30.79 34.53
N ALA A 219 -18.00 -30.43 34.93
CA ALA A 219 -18.89 -29.42 34.38
C ALA A 219 -18.72 -28.00 34.96
N ALA A 220 -19.13 -27.01 34.17
CA ALA A 220 -19.75 -25.70 34.51
C ALA A 220 -19.68 -24.86 33.22
N ASP A 221 -20.67 -24.14 32.73
CA ASP A 221 -21.97 -23.70 33.21
C ASP A 221 -22.73 -23.22 31.95
N SER A 222 -24.04 -23.21 32.03
CA SER A 222 -24.95 -22.95 30.92
C SER A 222 -25.21 -21.45 30.79
N VAL A 223 -25.01 -20.85 29.61
CA VAL A 223 -25.68 -19.59 29.25
C VAL A 223 -26.06 -19.64 27.77
N ASP A 224 -27.37 -19.76 27.54
CA ASP A 224 -28.04 -19.47 26.27
C ASP A 224 -28.20 -17.95 26.11
N PRO A 225 -28.03 -17.40 24.90
CA PRO A 225 -28.88 -16.30 24.49
C PRO A 225 -29.60 -16.58 23.18
N GLU A 226 -30.89 -16.85 23.34
CA GLU A 226 -31.98 -16.66 22.41
C GLU A 226 -31.97 -15.24 21.78
N SER A 227 -32.05 -15.22 20.44
CA SER A 227 -32.67 -14.21 19.55
C SER A 227 -32.11 -12.78 19.40
N ALA A 228 -31.79 -12.42 18.15
CA ALA A 228 -32.17 -11.14 17.54
C ALA A 228 -32.05 -11.24 16.00
N GLN A 229 -33.16 -11.46 15.29
CA GLN A 229 -33.27 -11.07 13.87
C GLN A 229 -33.70 -9.61 13.79
N PRO A 230 -33.16 -8.79 12.86
CA PRO A 230 -33.67 -7.45 12.64
C PRO A 230 -34.96 -7.50 11.81
N GLU A 231 -36.04 -6.92 12.35
CA GLU A 231 -37.26 -6.59 11.59
C GLU A 231 -36.92 -5.61 10.47
N LEU A 232 -37.38 -5.94 9.26
CA LEU A 232 -37.30 -5.10 8.08
C LEU A 232 -38.52 -4.16 8.08
N GLU A 233 -38.33 -2.92 8.53
CA GLU A 233 -39.33 -1.86 8.42
C GLU A 233 -39.48 -1.44 6.94
N VAL A 234 -40.66 -1.66 6.36
CA VAL A 234 -41.03 -1.13 5.04
C VAL A 234 -41.87 0.13 5.26
N PRO A 235 -41.51 1.29 4.68
CA PRO A 235 -42.35 2.47 4.78
C PRO A 235 -43.54 2.35 3.82
N GLU A 236 -44.75 2.31 4.36
CA GLU A 236 -45.99 2.59 3.61
C GLU A 236 -46.04 4.10 3.29
N ASN A 237 -45.87 4.43 2.01
CA ASN A 237 -46.36 5.68 1.43
C ASN A 237 -46.59 5.45 -0.07
N LEU A 238 -47.85 5.13 -0.44
CA LEU A 238 -48.52 5.52 -1.68
C LEU A 238 -50.00 5.14 -1.65
#